data_AF-A0A7Y2YD99-F1
#
_entry.id   AF-A0A7Y2YD99-F1
#
_cell.length_a   1.000
_cell.length_b   1.000
_cell.length_c   1.000
_cell.angle_alpha   90.00
_cell.angle_beta   90.00
_cell.angle_gamma   90.00
#
_symmetry.space_group_name_H-M   'P 1'
#
loop_
_entity.id
_entity.type
_entity.pdbx_description
1 polymer ?
#
loop_
_entity_poly.entity_id
_entity_poly.type
_entity_poly.pdbx_seq_one_letter_code
_entity_poly.pdbx_strand_id
1 'polypeptide(L)'
;MKEFFLILFFAKSVMLSDAPGDLLGEVDLSPDEPVSAITSGAHLRLDLTEQLKGRIDLADSVAVLAHLERMYPQGTVSGRLLALDGQEVLLDRSSGATDGKSAELLLSASSGLPTGLDFSRVWVTSSIPLYGVTVTWQNHAK
;
A
#
# COMPACT_ATOMS: atom_id res chain seq x y z
N MET A 1 -5.71 -23.83 -1.19
CA MET A 1 -6.40 -24.33 0.03
C MET A 1 -5.70 -23.92 1.32
N LYS A 2 -4.38 -24.15 1.50
CA LYS A 2 -3.64 -23.70 2.70
C LYS A 2 -3.75 -22.18 2.93
N GLU A 3 -3.53 -21.39 1.88
CA GLU A 3 -3.64 -19.91 1.94
C GLU A 3 -5.03 -19.45 2.34
N PHE A 4 -6.09 -20.13 1.88
CA PHE A 4 -7.46 -19.82 2.28
C PHE A 4 -7.67 -19.97 3.79
N PHE A 5 -7.16 -21.05 4.40
CA PHE A 5 -7.18 -21.19 5.86
C PHE A 5 -6.31 -20.14 6.55
N LEU A 6 -5.13 -19.82 6.00
CA LEU A 6 -4.28 -18.77 6.57
C LEU A 6 -4.97 -17.40 6.54
N ILE A 7 -5.65 -17.05 5.45
CA ILE A 7 -6.45 -15.82 5.35
C ILE A 7 -7.57 -15.84 6.41
N LEU A 8 -8.31 -16.95 6.54
CA LEU A 8 -9.40 -17.05 7.52
C LEU A 8 -8.96 -16.78 8.96
N PHE A 9 -7.74 -17.20 9.33
CA PHE A 9 -7.26 -17.09 10.72
C PHE A 9 -6.26 -15.96 10.97
N PHE A 10 -5.56 -15.49 9.94
CA PHE A 10 -4.40 -14.60 10.09
C PHE A 10 -4.43 -13.39 9.14
N ALA A 11 -5.50 -13.18 8.35
CA ALA A 11 -5.66 -11.94 7.61
C ALA A 11 -5.63 -10.75 8.56
N LYS A 12 -4.64 -9.87 8.37
CA LYS A 12 -4.47 -8.65 9.15
C LYS A 12 -4.08 -7.49 8.26
N SER A 13 -4.52 -6.31 8.68
CA SER A 13 -4.01 -5.04 8.19
C SER A 13 -3.26 -4.37 9.33
N VAL A 14 -2.06 -3.86 9.07
CA VAL A 14 -1.22 -3.19 10.07
C VAL A 14 -1.02 -1.75 9.63
N MET A 15 -1.42 -0.80 10.48
CA MET A 15 -1.16 0.61 10.24
C MET A 15 0.34 0.87 10.39
N LEU A 16 0.97 1.47 9.38
CA LEU A 16 2.41 1.77 9.38
C LEU A 16 2.70 3.24 9.66
N SER A 17 1.74 4.13 9.38
CA SER A 17 1.83 5.54 9.73
C SER A 17 1.17 5.81 11.07
N ASP A 18 1.85 6.49 11.99
CA ASP A 18 1.30 6.88 13.30
C ASP A 18 0.05 7.78 13.21
N ALA A 19 -0.04 8.56 12.13
CA ALA A 19 -1.15 9.45 11.81
C ALA A 19 -1.15 9.78 10.30
N PRO A 20 -2.25 10.33 9.75
CA PRO A 20 -2.25 10.89 8.41
C PRO A 20 -1.15 11.94 8.28
N GLY A 21 -0.25 11.75 7.33
CA GLY A 21 0.93 12.58 7.15
C GLY A 21 1.22 12.90 5.70
N ASP A 22 2.08 13.89 5.49
CA ASP A 22 2.51 14.27 4.14
C ASP A 22 3.70 13.39 3.73
N LEU A 23 3.69 12.91 2.48
CA LEU A 23 4.76 12.09 1.92
C LEU A 23 5.39 12.82 0.73
N LEU A 24 6.71 13.01 0.78
CA LEU A 24 7.53 13.48 -0.32
C LEU A 24 8.95 12.94 -0.16
N GLY A 25 9.53 12.41 -1.22
CA GLY A 25 10.80 11.67 -1.13
C GLY A 25 10.60 10.30 -0.49
N GLU A 26 11.66 9.76 0.11
CA GLU A 26 11.65 8.48 0.83
C GLU A 26 11.30 8.70 2.31
N VAL A 27 10.30 7.97 2.79
CA VAL A 27 9.86 7.99 4.19
C VAL A 27 9.94 6.59 4.77
N ASP A 28 10.56 6.46 5.93
CA ASP A 28 10.63 5.22 6.71
C ASP A 28 9.33 5.06 7.53
N LEU A 29 8.61 3.98 7.25
CA LEU A 29 7.33 3.60 7.86
C LEU A 29 7.45 2.21 8.49
N SER A 30 8.64 1.88 9.01
CA SER A 30 8.90 0.60 9.62
C SER A 30 7.95 0.34 10.79
N PRO A 31 7.29 -0.83 10.84
CA PRO A 31 6.38 -1.16 11.93
C PRO A 31 7.14 -1.49 13.22
N ASP A 32 6.49 -1.31 14.38
CA ASP A 32 7.04 -1.72 15.68
C ASP A 32 7.32 -3.23 15.75
N GLU A 33 6.48 -4.03 15.10
CA GLU A 33 6.64 -5.47 14.95
C GLU A 33 6.73 -5.85 13.46
N PRO A 34 7.57 -6.82 13.08
CA PRO A 34 7.68 -7.24 11.68
C PRO A 34 6.34 -7.66 11.07
N VAL A 35 6.15 -7.29 9.80
CA VAL A 35 4.98 -7.66 9.01
C VAL A 35 5.33 -8.74 8.00
N SER A 36 4.39 -9.64 7.74
CA SER A 36 4.58 -10.73 6.78
C SER A 36 3.43 -10.84 5.81
N ALA A 37 3.72 -11.41 4.64
CA ALA A 37 2.75 -11.71 3.60
C ALA A 37 2.20 -13.13 3.76
N ILE A 38 0.88 -13.28 3.75
CA ILE A 38 0.18 -14.58 3.69
C ILE A 38 0.06 -15.04 2.25
N THR A 39 -0.24 -14.11 1.32
CA THR A 39 -0.28 -14.38 -0.11
C THR A 39 0.66 -13.47 -0.87
N SER A 40 1.02 -13.86 -2.09
CA SER A 40 1.85 -13.04 -2.98
C SER A 40 1.19 -11.71 -3.38
N GLY A 41 -0.12 -11.56 -3.15
CA GLY A 41 -0.87 -10.33 -3.39
C GLY A 41 -0.94 -9.37 -2.20
N ALA A 42 -0.17 -9.60 -1.14
CA ALA A 42 0.03 -8.59 -0.11
C ALA A 42 0.53 -7.26 -0.73
N HIS A 43 0.23 -6.14 -0.07
CA HIS A 43 0.52 -4.82 -0.63
C HIS A 43 0.55 -3.74 0.45
N LEU A 44 1.12 -2.59 0.11
CA LEU A 44 0.87 -1.36 0.86
C LEU A 44 -0.36 -0.67 0.28
N ARG A 45 -1.20 -0.15 1.16
CA ARG A 45 -2.38 0.65 0.83
C ARG A 45 -2.14 2.06 1.35
N LEU A 46 -2.22 3.05 0.45
CA LEU A 46 -2.11 4.46 0.76
C LEU A 46 -3.50 5.08 0.59
N ASP A 47 -4.09 5.56 1.68
CA ASP A 47 -5.38 6.24 1.67
C ASP A 47 -5.20 7.71 1.28
N LEU A 48 -5.80 8.11 0.16
CA LEU A 48 -5.78 9.48 -0.39
C LEU A 48 -7.13 10.18 -0.25
N THR A 49 -8.07 9.61 0.50
CA THR A 49 -9.46 10.07 0.58
C THR A 49 -9.55 11.53 1.00
N GLU A 50 -8.85 11.92 2.07
CA GLU A 50 -8.87 13.32 2.54
C GLU A 50 -8.22 14.28 1.55
N GLN A 51 -7.17 13.87 0.83
CA GLN A 51 -6.52 14.68 -0.22
C GLN A 51 -7.46 14.96 -1.40
N LEU A 52 -8.37 14.04 -1.70
CA LEU A 52 -9.28 14.10 -2.84
C LEU A 52 -10.67 14.65 -2.49
N LYS A 53 -10.97 14.80 -1.20
CA LYS A 53 -12.24 15.31 -0.69
C LYS A 53 -12.58 16.68 -1.28
N GLY A 54 -13.77 16.79 -1.87
CA GLY A 54 -14.24 18.01 -2.53
C GLY A 54 -13.57 18.33 -3.87
N ARG A 55 -12.59 17.54 -4.32
CA ARG A 55 -11.96 17.66 -5.64
C ARG A 55 -12.57 16.70 -6.67
N ILE A 56 -13.12 15.60 -6.19
CA ILE A 56 -13.79 14.58 -7.00
C ILE A 56 -14.95 13.97 -6.21
N ASP A 57 -16.00 13.56 -6.92
CA ASP A 57 -17.08 12.78 -6.32
C ASP A 57 -16.62 11.33 -6.15
N LEU A 58 -16.41 10.92 -4.89
CA LEU A 58 -15.94 9.57 -4.57
C LEU A 58 -16.96 8.48 -4.96
N ALA A 59 -18.24 8.83 -5.11
CA ALA A 59 -19.26 7.88 -5.55
C ALA A 59 -19.10 7.50 -7.04
N ASP A 60 -18.43 8.32 -7.85
CA ASP A 60 -18.10 8.01 -9.24
C ASP A 60 -16.76 7.25 -9.30
N SER A 61 -16.81 5.95 -9.06
CA SER A 61 -15.61 5.10 -9.05
C SER A 61 -14.82 5.15 -10.36
N VAL A 62 -15.47 5.33 -11.51
CA VAL A 62 -14.78 5.40 -12.81
C VAL A 62 -13.96 6.69 -12.90
N ALA A 63 -14.57 7.82 -12.52
CA ALA A 63 -13.86 9.09 -12.47
C ALA A 63 -12.70 9.06 -11.45
N VAL A 64 -12.92 8.45 -10.28
CA VAL A 64 -11.88 8.30 -9.23
C VAL A 64 -10.69 7.51 -9.76
N LEU A 65 -10.92 6.33 -10.35
CA LEU A 65 -9.83 5.51 -10.88
C LEU A 65 -9.05 6.21 -12.01
N ALA A 66 -9.77 6.86 -12.94
CA ALA A 66 -9.13 7.64 -13.99
C ALA A 66 -8.34 8.83 -13.44
N HIS A 67 -8.82 9.47 -12.37
CA HIS A 67 -8.12 10.56 -11.70
C HIS A 67 -6.85 10.06 -11.02
N LEU A 68 -6.92 8.94 -10.31
CA LEU A 68 -5.76 8.32 -9.65
C LEU A 68 -4.69 7.91 -10.66
N GLU A 69 -5.06 7.26 -11.75
CA GLU A 69 -4.13 6.84 -12.81
C GLU A 69 -3.42 8.05 -13.45
N ARG A 70 -4.14 9.14 -13.69
CA ARG A 70 -3.59 10.37 -14.28
C ARG A 70 -2.67 11.13 -13.32
N MET A 71 -3.03 11.20 -12.04
CA MET A 71 -2.27 11.98 -11.04
C MET A 71 -1.07 11.21 -10.48
N TYR A 72 -1.17 9.88 -10.41
CA TYR A 72 -0.18 9.00 -9.80
C TYR A 72 0.23 7.88 -10.76
N PRO A 73 0.80 8.21 -11.93
CA PRO A 73 1.23 7.20 -12.89
C PRO A 73 2.31 6.28 -12.29
N GLN A 74 2.49 5.10 -12.88
CA GLN A 74 3.49 4.11 -12.47
C GLN A 74 4.86 4.76 -12.25
N GLY A 75 5.54 4.37 -11.15
CA GLY A 75 6.85 4.91 -10.76
C GLY A 75 6.81 6.25 -10.02
N THR A 76 5.64 6.88 -9.88
CA THR A 76 5.49 8.11 -9.06
C THR A 76 5.53 7.80 -7.57
N VAL A 77 4.93 6.68 -7.18
CA VAL A 77 4.93 6.17 -5.81
C VAL A 77 5.39 4.72 -5.85
N SER A 78 6.35 4.36 -5.00
CA SER A 78 6.86 3.00 -4.87
C SER A 78 7.12 2.66 -3.41
N GLY A 79 7.18 1.36 -3.12
CA GLY A 79 7.55 0.87 -1.81
C GLY A 79 8.81 0.01 -1.86
N ARG A 80 9.49 -0.10 -0.72
CA ARG A 80 10.63 -1.01 -0.53
C ARG A 80 10.50 -1.69 0.83
N LEU A 81 10.69 -3.00 0.84
CA LEU A 81 10.65 -3.81 2.05
C LEU A 81 12.02 -4.44 2.28
N LEU A 82 12.45 -4.51 3.54
CA LEU A 82 13.64 -5.27 3.95
C LEU A 82 13.24 -6.37 4.93
N ALA A 83 13.47 -7.61 4.52
CA ALA A 83 13.27 -8.79 5.35
C ALA A 83 14.37 -8.93 6.41
N LEU A 84 14.06 -9.63 7.51
CA LEU A 84 15.02 -9.90 8.59
C LEU A 84 16.26 -10.67 8.14
N ASP A 85 16.15 -11.45 7.05
CA ASP A 85 17.27 -12.18 6.44
C ASP A 85 18.13 -11.33 5.49
N GLY A 86 17.77 -10.05 5.33
CA GLY A 86 18.45 -9.09 4.45
C GLY A 86 17.91 -9.05 3.03
N GLN A 87 16.89 -9.85 2.68
CA GLN A 87 16.27 -9.78 1.35
C GLN A 87 15.49 -8.47 1.18
N GLU A 88 15.77 -7.74 0.09
CA GLU A 88 14.99 -6.58 -0.31
C GLU A 88 13.92 -6.94 -1.35
N VAL A 89 12.74 -6.36 -1.21
CA VAL A 89 11.65 -6.49 -2.17
C VAL A 89 11.12 -5.11 -2.56
N LEU A 90 10.98 -4.88 -3.86
CA LEU A 90 10.41 -3.65 -4.40
C LEU A 90 8.91 -3.82 -4.67
N LEU A 91 8.14 -2.81 -4.27
CA LEU A 91 6.74 -2.63 -4.63
C LEU A 91 6.69 -1.61 -5.78
N ASP A 92 6.95 -2.11 -6.98
CA ASP A 92 7.17 -1.35 -8.22
C ASP A 92 5.90 -1.16 -9.06
N ARG A 93 4.77 -1.71 -8.62
CA ARG A 93 3.46 -1.56 -9.26
C ARG A 93 2.54 -0.74 -8.38
N SER A 94 2.03 0.37 -8.91
CA SER A 94 0.95 1.14 -8.29
C SER A 94 -0.40 0.89 -8.97
N SER A 95 -1.50 0.85 -8.25
CA SER A 95 -2.83 0.81 -8.86
C SER A 95 -3.83 1.59 -8.02
N GLY A 96 -4.74 2.32 -8.68
CA GLY A 96 -5.85 2.96 -7.99
C GLY A 96 -6.88 1.94 -7.51
N ALA A 97 -7.44 2.18 -6.33
CA ALA A 97 -8.56 1.42 -5.77
C ALA A 97 -9.58 2.38 -5.15
N THR A 98 -10.85 1.96 -5.16
CA THR A 98 -11.96 2.72 -4.56
C THR A 98 -13.13 1.78 -4.28
N ASP A 99 -13.89 2.08 -3.22
CA ASP A 99 -15.14 1.41 -2.87
C ASP A 99 -16.37 2.33 -2.99
N GLY A 100 -16.22 3.50 -3.63
CA GLY A 100 -17.24 4.54 -3.70
C GLY A 100 -17.25 5.52 -2.51
N LYS A 101 -16.38 5.30 -1.51
CA LYS A 101 -16.23 6.16 -0.32
C LYS A 101 -14.78 6.49 -0.01
N SER A 102 -13.86 5.63 -0.42
CA SER A 102 -12.42 5.86 -0.33
C SER A 102 -11.76 5.94 -1.70
N ALA A 103 -10.59 6.56 -1.74
CA ALA A 103 -9.70 6.55 -2.88
C ALA A 103 -8.29 6.19 -2.40
N GLU A 104 -7.73 5.11 -2.94
CA GLU A 104 -6.51 4.49 -2.43
C GLU A 104 -5.53 4.21 -3.57
N LEU A 105 -4.23 4.22 -3.26
CA LEU A 105 -3.20 3.62 -4.09
C LEU A 105 -2.72 2.32 -3.44
N LEU A 106 -2.68 1.25 -4.22
CA LEU A 106 -2.10 -0.03 -3.81
C LEU A 106 -0.72 -0.17 -4.42
N LEU A 107 0.30 -0.39 -3.59
CA LEU A 107 1.67 -0.68 -4.03
C LEU A 107 1.96 -2.17 -3.85
N SER A 108 2.26 -2.85 -4.95
CA SER A 108 2.49 -4.29 -5.01
C SER A 108 3.79 -4.61 -5.75
N ALA A 109 4.33 -5.80 -5.50
CA ALA A 109 5.49 -6.31 -6.25
C ALA A 109 5.03 -6.93 -7.57
N SER A 110 5.64 -6.56 -8.69
CA SER A 110 5.35 -7.13 -10.02
C SER A 110 5.54 -8.65 -10.07
N SER A 111 6.50 -9.20 -9.32
CA SER A 111 6.75 -10.63 -9.19
C SER A 111 5.86 -11.33 -8.14
N GLY A 112 5.05 -10.57 -7.41
CA GLY A 112 4.42 -11.01 -6.17
C GLY A 112 5.39 -11.00 -4.99
N LEU A 113 4.83 -10.93 -3.77
CA LEU A 113 5.60 -10.98 -2.53
C LEU A 113 5.96 -12.42 -2.12
N PRO A 114 7.18 -12.66 -1.62
CA PRO A 114 7.51 -13.93 -0.99
C PRO A 114 6.70 -14.10 0.29
N THR A 115 6.08 -15.28 0.45
CA THR A 115 5.34 -15.64 1.66
C THR A 115 6.28 -16.29 2.67
N GLY A 116 5.98 -16.11 3.96
CA GLY A 116 6.81 -16.65 5.05
C GLY A 116 8.10 -15.87 5.34
N LEU A 117 8.27 -14.67 4.75
CA LEU A 117 9.26 -13.70 5.18
C LEU A 117 8.64 -12.66 6.10
N ASP A 118 9.40 -12.27 7.11
CA ASP A 118 9.08 -11.17 8.01
C ASP A 118 9.89 -9.93 7.61
N PHE A 119 9.16 -8.87 7.24
CA PHE A 119 9.70 -7.57 6.86
C PHE A 119 9.77 -6.67 8.08
N SER A 120 10.99 -6.23 8.39
CA SER A 120 11.26 -5.37 9.55
C SER A 120 11.33 -3.89 9.19
N ARG A 121 11.57 -3.58 7.91
CA ARG A 121 11.57 -2.20 7.44
C ARG A 121 10.72 -2.02 6.20
N VAL A 122 10.05 -0.88 6.16
CA VAL A 122 9.18 -0.48 5.08
C VAL A 122 9.48 0.97 4.75
N TRP A 123 9.80 1.23 3.49
CA TRP A 123 9.92 2.59 2.97
C TRP A 123 8.88 2.82 1.88
N VAL A 124 8.34 4.04 1.86
CA VAL A 124 7.54 4.54 0.76
C VAL A 124 8.26 5.73 0.16
N THR A 125 8.42 5.72 -1.16
CA THR A 125 9.03 6.81 -1.91
C THR A 125 7.99 7.43 -2.82
N SER A 126 7.87 8.76 -2.76
CA SER A 126 7.04 9.51 -3.70
C SER A 126 7.81 10.65 -4.37
N SER A 127 7.67 10.77 -5.70
CA SER A 127 8.24 11.87 -6.47
C SER A 127 7.34 13.10 -6.54
N ILE A 128 6.13 13.02 -5.99
CA ILE A 128 5.20 14.16 -5.87
C ILE A 128 4.66 14.25 -4.43
N PRO A 129 4.22 15.43 -3.98
CA PRO A 129 3.63 15.56 -2.66
C PRO A 129 2.31 14.79 -2.54
N LEU A 130 2.21 13.93 -1.54
CA LEU A 130 0.96 13.36 -1.06
C LEU A 130 0.62 13.98 0.29
N TYR A 131 -0.65 14.31 0.53
CA TYR A 131 -1.06 15.08 1.70
C TYR A 131 -2.06 14.31 2.57
N GLY A 132 -1.83 14.28 3.89
CA GLY A 132 -2.73 13.61 4.82
C GLY A 132 -2.96 12.13 4.49
N VAL A 133 -1.92 11.44 4.02
CA VAL A 133 -1.98 10.05 3.61
C VAL A 133 -1.77 9.14 4.80
N THR A 134 -2.56 8.08 4.85
CA THR A 134 -2.40 6.99 5.81
C THR A 134 -1.88 5.76 5.08
N VAL A 135 -0.84 5.10 5.62
CA VAL A 135 -0.20 3.95 4.98
C VAL A 135 -0.45 2.69 5.82
N THR A 136 -1.00 1.67 5.18
CA THR A 136 -1.36 0.40 5.81
C THR A 136 -0.74 -0.76 5.06
N TRP A 137 -0.13 -1.71 5.78
CA TRP A 137 0.22 -3.02 5.25
C TRP A 137 -1.01 -3.92 5.21
N GLN A 138 -1.28 -4.54 4.07
CA GLN A 138 -2.29 -5.58 3.94
C GLN A 138 -1.61 -6.90 3.55
N ASN A 139 -1.72 -7.90 4.41
CA ASN A 139 -0.95 -9.14 4.28
C ASN A 139 -1.51 -10.16 3.28
N HIS A 140 -2.55 -9.82 2.54
CA HIS A 140 -3.17 -10.69 1.55
C HIS A 140 -3.92 -9.86 0.48
N ALA A 141 -4.12 -10.47 -0.68
CA ALA A 141 -5.22 -10.16 -1.59
C ALA A 141 -6.10 -11.40 -1.78
N LYS A 142 -7.36 -11.17 -2.15
CA LYS A 142 -8.32 -12.22 -2.52
C LYS A 142 -7.95 -12.89 -3.84
#